data_AF-A0AA42PIF8-F1
#
_entry.id   AF-A0AA42PIF8-F1
#
_cell.length_a   1.000
_cell.length_b   1.000
_cell.length_c   1.000
_cell.angle_alpha   90.00
_cell.angle_beta   90.00
_cell.angle_gamma   90.00
#
_symmetry.space_group_name_H-M   'P 1'
#
loop_
_entity.id
_entity.type
_entity.pdbx_description
1 polymer ?
#
loop_
_entity_poly.entity_id
_entity_poly.type
_entity_poly.pdbx_seq_one_letter_code
_entity_poly.pdbx_strand_id
1 'polypeptide(L)'
;MTIADDMTVSEWGQAMKQMGQERRAANRDNSAELLRQRGVPFEEKNDGAHLIVRYAGKVADFWPGTGKYSVRGSGVYKRGVFRLLQDLGVPNPKGTS
;
A
#
# COMPACT_ATOMS: atom_id res chain seq x y z
N MET A 1 10.15 -34.85 -18.73
CA MET A 1 8.95 -34.19 -19.28
C MET A 1 8.67 -32.98 -18.42
N THR A 2 9.23 -31.83 -18.78
CA THR A 2 9.10 -30.58 -18.04
C THR A 2 7.88 -29.84 -18.57
N ILE A 3 6.88 -29.67 -17.71
CA ILE A 3 5.66 -28.91 -17.95
C ILE A 3 6.06 -27.42 -17.98
N ALA A 4 6.43 -26.87 -19.13
CA ALA A 4 6.72 -25.43 -19.26
C ALA A 4 6.67 -24.82 -20.68
N ASP A 5 6.31 -25.58 -21.73
CA ASP A 5 6.49 -25.12 -23.13
C ASP A 5 5.20 -24.97 -23.94
N ASP A 6 4.08 -24.56 -23.33
CA ASP A 6 2.88 -24.20 -24.11
C ASP A 6 2.06 -23.06 -23.49
N MET A 7 2.72 -21.96 -23.15
CA MET A 7 2.04 -20.68 -22.96
C MET A 7 2.67 -19.66 -23.90
N THR A 8 1.85 -19.01 -24.72
CA THR A 8 2.30 -17.96 -25.63
C THR A 8 2.78 -16.73 -24.86
N VAL A 9 3.68 -15.94 -25.45
CA VAL A 9 4.18 -14.67 -24.85
C VAL A 9 3.02 -13.73 -24.48
N SER A 10 1.95 -13.73 -25.28
CA SER A 10 0.72 -12.99 -25.01
C SER A 10 -0.02 -13.47 -23.76
N GLU A 11 -0.18 -14.78 -23.58
CA GLU A 11 -0.85 -15.36 -22.42
C GLU A 11 -0.05 -15.10 -21.14
N TRP A 12 1.28 -15.20 -21.22
CA TRP A 12 2.17 -14.84 -20.11
C TRP A 12 2.03 -13.36 -19.73
N GLY A 13 1.98 -12.46 -20.73
CA GLY A 13 1.76 -11.03 -20.50
C GLY A 13 0.42 -10.72 -19.81
N GLN A 14 -0.65 -11.41 -20.21
CA GLN A 14 -1.97 -11.25 -19.59
C GLN A 14 -2.00 -11.80 -18.15
N ALA A 15 -1.40 -12.98 -17.93
CA ALA A 15 -1.29 -13.57 -16.59
C ALA A 15 -0.54 -12.65 -15.63
N MET A 16 0.61 -12.10 -16.04
CA MET A 16 1.39 -11.16 -15.24
C MET A 16 0.62 -9.86 -14.96
N LYS A 17 -0.18 -9.39 -15.92
CA LYS A 17 -1.05 -8.22 -15.74
C LYS A 17 -2.14 -8.49 -14.69
N GLN A 18 -2.80 -9.64 -14.75
CA GLN A 18 -3.82 -10.06 -13.78
C GLN A 18 -3.23 -10.20 -12.38
N MET A 19 -2.12 -10.94 -12.23
CA MET A 19 -1.41 -11.05 -10.95
C MET A 19 -1.04 -9.68 -10.38
N GLY A 20 -0.62 -8.74 -11.23
CA GLY A 20 -0.35 -7.37 -10.83
C GLY A 20 -1.59 -6.61 -10.34
N GLN A 21 -2.75 -6.85 -10.94
CA GLN A 21 -4.03 -6.26 -10.52
C GLN A 21 -4.50 -6.81 -9.19
N GLU A 22 -4.48 -8.14 -9.02
CA GLU A 22 -4.84 -8.83 -7.77
C GLU A 22 -3.94 -8.37 -6.62
N ARG A 23 -2.62 -8.33 -6.82
CA ARG A 23 -1.69 -7.82 -5.82
C ARG A 23 -1.98 -6.38 -5.41
N ARG A 24 -2.31 -5.51 -6.38
CA ARG A 24 -2.67 -4.11 -6.08
C ARG A 24 -3.98 -4.04 -5.31
N ALA A 25 -4.97 -4.88 -5.61
CA ALA A 25 -6.22 -4.97 -4.87
C ALA A 25 -5.98 -5.42 -3.42
N ALA A 26 -5.31 -6.55 -3.24
CA ALA A 26 -4.95 -7.06 -1.91
C ALA A 26 -4.16 -6.02 -1.09
N ASN A 27 -3.25 -5.27 -1.72
CA ASN A 27 -2.51 -4.20 -1.06
C ASN A 27 -3.41 -3.04 -0.60
N ARG A 28 -4.45 -2.66 -1.37
CA ARG A 28 -5.41 -1.62 -0.96
C ARG A 28 -6.12 -2.05 0.32
N ASP A 29 -6.66 -3.26 0.31
CA ASP A 29 -7.46 -3.79 1.42
C ASP A 29 -6.62 -3.98 2.67
N ASN A 30 -5.47 -4.68 2.55
CA ASN A 30 -4.58 -4.94 3.68
C ASN A 30 -4.01 -3.67 4.29
N SER A 31 -3.68 -2.65 3.48
CA SER A 31 -3.13 -1.41 4.01
C SER A 31 -4.19 -0.55 4.70
N ALA A 32 -5.39 -0.46 4.13
CA ALA A 32 -6.51 0.23 4.77
C ALA A 32 -6.90 -0.45 6.08
N GLU A 33 -6.92 -1.77 6.10
CA GLU A 33 -7.20 -2.57 7.29
C GLU A 33 -6.15 -2.36 8.37
N LEU A 34 -4.86 -2.37 8.02
CA LEU A 34 -3.80 -2.08 8.98
C LEU A 34 -3.94 -0.66 9.57
N LEU A 35 -4.29 0.35 8.76
CA LEU A 35 -4.54 1.70 9.27
C LEU A 35 -5.70 1.72 10.28
N ARG A 36 -6.80 1.02 9.98
CA ARG A 36 -7.93 0.84 10.91
C ARG A 36 -7.52 0.17 12.21
N GLN A 37 -6.78 -0.95 12.13
CA GLN A 37 -6.29 -1.69 13.30
C GLN A 37 -5.35 -0.85 14.18
N ARG A 38 -4.61 0.09 13.58
CA ARG A 38 -3.72 1.02 14.31
C ARG A 38 -4.43 2.27 14.82
N GLY A 39 -5.74 2.40 14.61
CA GLY A 39 -6.51 3.58 14.98
C GLY A 39 -6.07 4.84 14.24
N VAL A 40 -5.53 4.70 13.02
CA VAL A 40 -5.05 5.82 12.22
C VAL A 40 -6.16 6.27 11.27
N PRO A 41 -6.72 7.48 11.44
CA PRO A 41 -7.79 7.95 10.59
C PRO A 41 -7.27 8.28 9.19
N PHE A 42 -8.08 7.95 8.19
CA PHE A 42 -7.82 8.30 6.80
C PHE A 42 -9.12 8.60 6.07
N GLU A 43 -9.01 9.43 5.05
CA GLU A 43 -10.05 9.64 4.06
C GLU A 43 -9.74 8.81 2.82
N GLU A 44 -10.74 8.07 2.34
CA GLU A 44 -10.61 7.26 1.14
C GLU A 44 -11.03 8.04 -0.11
N LYS A 45 -10.22 7.95 -1.17
CA LYS A 45 -10.49 8.52 -2.49
C LYS A 45 -10.30 7.44 -3.55
N ASN A 46 -11.08 7.54 -4.63
CA ASN A 46 -10.96 6.68 -5.81
C ASN A 46 -10.98 5.19 -5.46
N ASP A 47 -11.96 4.76 -4.66
CA ASP A 47 -12.20 3.35 -4.31
C ASP A 47 -10.93 2.67 -3.71
N GLY A 48 -10.44 3.24 -2.61
CA GLY A 48 -9.23 2.76 -1.93
C GLY A 48 -7.90 2.99 -2.66
N ALA A 49 -7.89 3.55 -3.88
CA ALA A 49 -6.65 3.73 -4.63
C ALA A 49 -5.76 4.85 -4.06
N HIS A 50 -6.35 5.81 -3.36
CA HIS A 50 -5.63 6.90 -2.70
C HIS A 50 -6.24 7.19 -1.32
N LEU A 51 -5.42 7.17 -0.28
CA LEU A 51 -5.81 7.45 1.10
C LEU A 51 -5.11 8.74 1.57
N ILE A 52 -5.87 9.65 2.15
CA ILE A 52 -5.33 10.83 2.84
C ILE A 52 -5.27 10.49 4.32
N VAL A 53 -4.07 10.16 4.82
CA VAL A 53 -3.84 9.68 6.18
C VAL A 53 -3.48 10.85 7.10
N ARG A 54 -4.11 10.94 8.27
CA ARG A 54 -3.88 12.03 9.24
C ARG A 54 -3.51 11.45 10.59
N TYR A 55 -2.38 11.88 11.15
CA TYR A 55 -1.95 11.43 12.48
C TYR A 55 -0.99 12.43 13.10
N ALA A 56 -1.16 12.73 14.40
CA ALA A 56 -0.27 13.61 15.17
C ALA A 56 0.09 14.93 14.46
N GLY A 57 -0.91 15.59 13.85
CA GLY A 57 -0.72 16.85 13.11
C GLY A 57 -0.08 16.72 11.71
N LYS A 58 0.34 15.52 11.30
CA LYS A 58 0.88 15.23 9.97
C LYS A 58 -0.21 14.74 9.03
N VAL A 59 -0.03 15.03 7.73
CA VAL A 59 -0.90 14.56 6.65
C VAL A 59 -0.04 13.87 5.60
N ALA A 60 -0.48 12.71 5.13
CA ALA A 60 0.20 11.97 4.07
C ALA A 60 -0.77 11.53 2.98
N ASP A 61 -0.33 11.64 1.73
CA ASP A 61 -0.97 11.06 0.56
C ASP A 61 -0.40 9.64 0.36
N PHE A 62 -1.25 8.62 0.35
CA PHE A 62 -0.84 7.21 0.32
C PHE A 62 -1.59 6.44 -0.77
N TRP A 63 -0.85 5.80 -1.67
CA TRP A 63 -1.39 4.96 -2.75
C TRP A 63 -1.14 3.48 -2.42
N PRO A 64 -2.01 2.84 -1.61
CA PRO A 64 -1.73 1.55 -1.01
C PRO A 64 -1.51 0.43 -2.04
N GLY A 65 -2.20 0.46 -3.18
CA GLY A 65 -2.02 -0.55 -4.24
C GLY A 65 -0.57 -0.68 -4.70
N THR A 66 0.15 0.45 -4.82
CA THR A 66 1.59 0.42 -5.08
C THR A 66 2.40 0.41 -3.78
N GLY A 67 1.89 1.01 -2.72
CA GLY A 67 2.59 1.27 -1.47
C GLY A 67 3.31 2.63 -1.45
N LYS A 68 3.23 3.43 -2.52
CA LYS A 68 3.84 4.77 -2.59
C LYS A 68 3.15 5.71 -1.59
N TYR A 69 3.89 6.57 -0.90
CA TYR A 69 3.32 7.67 -0.12
C TYR A 69 4.20 8.92 -0.14
N SER A 70 3.63 10.04 0.28
CA SER A 70 4.34 11.28 0.57
C SER A 70 3.74 11.95 1.80
N VAL A 71 4.58 12.34 2.76
CA VAL A 71 4.14 13.22 3.85
C VAL A 71 4.11 14.64 3.28
N ARG A 72 2.96 15.33 3.38
CA ARG A 72 2.80 16.67 2.82
C ARG A 72 3.81 17.63 3.43
N GLY A 73 4.40 18.48 2.59
CA GLY A 73 5.48 19.38 2.97
C GLY A 73 6.89 18.75 3.00
N SER A 74 7.02 17.41 2.89
CA SER A 74 8.35 16.77 2.87
C SER A 74 9.08 16.86 1.53
N GLY A 75 8.34 17.00 0.42
CA GLY A 75 8.90 16.99 -0.94
C GLY A 75 9.41 15.62 -1.41
N VAL A 76 9.25 14.55 -0.63
CA VAL A 76 9.85 13.23 -0.90
C VAL A 76 8.79 12.14 -0.97
N TYR A 77 8.91 11.27 -1.99
CA TYR A 77 8.14 10.03 -2.09
C TYR A 77 8.88 8.86 -1.46
N LYS A 78 8.16 8.06 -0.68
CA LYS A 78 8.64 6.83 -0.03
C LYS A 78 7.66 5.69 -0.29
N ARG A 79 7.93 4.51 0.26
CA ARG A 79 7.13 3.30 0.04
C ARG A 79 6.88 2.49 1.31
N GLY A 80 5.74 1.80 1.34
CA GLY A 80 5.36 0.84 2.37
C GLY A 80 4.53 1.46 3.50
N VAL A 81 3.47 0.77 3.90
CA VAL A 81 2.56 1.22 4.97
C VAL A 81 3.26 1.27 6.33
N PHE A 82 4.16 0.34 6.64
CA PHE A 82 4.90 0.37 7.92
C PHE A 82 5.84 1.56 8.03
N ARG A 83 6.51 1.94 6.94
CA ARG A 83 7.38 3.12 6.91
C ARG A 83 6.57 4.41 6.97
N LEU A 84 5.39 4.45 6.33
CA LEU A 84 4.42 5.54 6.48
C LEU A 84 4.03 5.73 7.95
N LEU A 85 3.64 4.65 8.64
CA LEU A 85 3.28 4.69 10.06
C LEU A 85 4.42 5.24 10.92
N GLN A 86 5.66 4.80 10.67
CA GLN A 86 6.85 5.29 11.35
C GLN A 86 7.08 6.79 11.11
N ASP A 87 7.01 7.25 9.87
CA ASP A 87 7.20 8.68 9.52
C ASP A 87 6.09 9.57 10.12
N LEU A 88 4.87 9.04 10.23
CA LEU A 88 3.76 9.70 10.92
C LEU A 88 3.92 9.70 12.45
N GLY A 89 4.82 8.87 13.00
CA GLY A 89 5.03 8.73 14.44
C GLY A 89 3.98 7.84 15.12
N VAL A 90 3.32 6.95 14.38
CA VAL A 90 2.38 5.98 14.94
C VAL A 90 3.18 4.94 15.74
N PRO A 91 2.85 4.72 17.03
CA PRO A 91 3.52 3.71 17.84
C PRO A 91 3.48 2.32 17.18
N ASN A 92 4.60 1.61 17.26
CA ASN A 92 4.59 0.19 16.94
C ASN A 92 3.87 -0.53 18.08
N PRO A 93 2.90 -1.44 17.83
CA PRO A 93 2.24 -2.23 18.87
C PRO A 93 3.19 -3.05 19.75
N LYS A 94 4.48 -3.13 19.39
CA LYS A 94 5.53 -3.65 20.24
C LYS A 94 6.32 -2.52 20.91
N GLY A 95 5.76 -1.99 21.98
CA GLY A 95 6.54 -1.57 23.14
C GLY A 95 6.89 -2.82 23.97
N THR A 96 7.83 -3.62 23.48
CA THR A 96 8.62 -4.58 24.26
C THR A 96 9.93 -4.74 23.50
N SER A 97 10.84 -3.81 23.76
CA SER A 97 12.17 -4.04 24.32
C SER A 97 12.72 -2.71 24.80
#